data_AF-A0A925T7C2-F1
#
_entry.id   AF-A0A925T7C2-F1
#
_cell.length_a   1.000
_cell.length_b   1.000
_cell.length_c   1.000
_cell.angle_alpha   90.00
_cell.angle_beta   90.00
_cell.angle_gamma   90.00
#
_symmetry.space_group_name_H-M   'P 1'
#
loop_
_entity.id
_entity.type
_entity.pdbx_description
1 polymer ?
#
loop_
_entity_poly.entity_id
_entity_poly.type
_entity_poly.pdbx_seq_one_letter_code
_entity_poly.pdbx_strand_id
1 'polypeptide(L)' 'MSFKAKLKVAGKELNVLSCDYSLKQETDATGRPSAITRGGKINIT' A
#
# COMPACT_ATOMS: atom_id res chain seq x y z
N MET A 1 -22.13 2.87 -2.51
CA MET A 1 -21.87 1.42 -2.58
C MET A 1 -20.70 1.11 -1.66
N SER A 2 -20.85 0.21 -0.69
CA SER A 2 -19.76 -0.21 0.20
C SER A 2 -18.98 -1.37 -0.42
N PHE A 3 -17.67 -1.22 -0.55
CA PHE A 3 -16.78 -2.30 -0.99
C PHE A 3 -16.47 -3.22 0.20
N LYS A 4 -16.58 -4.54 0.01
CA LYS A 4 -16.26 -5.51 1.06
C LYS A 4 -14.80 -5.94 0.92
N ALA A 5 -13.96 -5.47 1.83
CA ALA A 5 -12.56 -5.88 1.93
C ALA A 5 -12.34 -6.70 3.21
N LYS A 6 -11.40 -7.66 3.15
CA LYS A 6 -11.04 -8.51 4.28
C LYS A 6 -9.53 -8.72 4.37
N LEU A 7 -8.99 -8.63 5.59
CA LEU A 7 -7.60 -8.93 5.92
C LEU A 7 -7.48 -10.35 6.48
N LYS A 8 -6.64 -11.18 5.87
CA LYS A 8 -6.28 -12.51 6.37
C LYS A 8 -4.87 -12.49 6.93
N VAL A 9 -4.70 -12.67 8.24
CA VAL A 9 -3.39 -12.64 8.90
C VAL A 9 -3.39 -13.53 10.13
N ALA A 10 -2.29 -14.27 10.35
CA ALA A 10 -2.12 -15.18 11.50
C ALA A 10 -3.33 -16.11 11.73
N GLY A 11 -3.93 -16.63 10.64
CA GLY A 11 -5.11 -17.51 10.69
C GLY A 11 -6.43 -16.82 11.02
N LYS A 12 -6.46 -15.49 11.18
CA LYS A 12 -7.67 -14.70 11.43
C LYS A 12 -8.13 -13.96 10.18
N GLU A 13 -9.43 -13.66 10.13
CA GLU A 13 -10.07 -12.92 9.05
C GLU A 13 -10.84 -11.72 9.62
N LEU A 14 -10.47 -10.51 9.18
CA LEU A 14 -10.98 -9.24 9.70
C LEU A 14 -11.64 -8.45 8.57
N ASN A 15 -12.73 -7.75 8.86
CA ASN A 15 -13.30 -6.80 7.89
C ASN A 15 -12.46 -5.52 7.87
N VAL A 16 -12.28 -4.95 6.69
CA VAL A 16 -11.51 -3.72 6.48
C VAL A 16 -12.45 -2.59 6.11
N LEU A 17 -12.34 -1.48 6.82
CA LEU A 17 -13.09 -0.24 6.58
C LEU A 17 -12.34 0.67 5.61
N SER A 18 -11.02 0.78 5.76
CA SER A 18 -10.15 1.49 4.82
C SER A 18 -8.79 0.81 4.67
N CYS A 19 -8.21 0.91 3.47
CA CYS A 19 -6.89 0.36 3.17
C CYS A 19 -6.16 1.30 2.21
N ASP A 20 -5.02 1.82 2.65
CA ASP A 20 -4.19 2.76 1.91
C ASP A 20 -2.78 2.21 1.80
N TYR A 21 -2.27 2.11 0.58
CA TYR A 21 -0.89 1.74 0.29
C TYR A 21 -0.39 2.53 -0.91
N SER A 22 0.91 2.77 -0.94
CA SER A 22 1.54 3.49 -2.06
C SER A 22 2.95 2.97 -2.31
N LEU A 23 3.39 3.17 -3.55
CA LEU A 23 4.77 2.98 -3.95
C LEU A 23 5.33 4.34 -4.36
N LYS A 24 6.58 4.60 -3.98
CA LYS A 24 7.29 5.83 -4.31
C LYS A 24 8.58 5.48 -5.03
N GLN A 25 8.83 6.17 -6.13
CA GLN A 25 10.11 6.15 -6.84
C GLN A 25 10.66 7.57 -6.84
N GLU A 26 11.84 7.76 -6.28
CA GLU A 26 12.48 9.08 -6.26
C GLU A 26 12.96 9.42 -7.67
N THR A 27 12.95 10.70 -8.02
CA THR A 27 13.57 11.23 -9.24
C THR A 27 14.77 12.07 -8.88
N ASP A 28 15.82 12.00 -9.69
CA ASP A 28 16.98 12.89 -9.55
C ASP A 28 16.66 14.33 -10.03
N ALA A 29 17.66 15.22 -9.97
CA ALA A 29 17.53 16.62 -10.37
C ALA A 29 17.14 16.83 -11.85
N THR A 30 17.33 15.82 -12.70
CA THR A 30 16.96 15.85 -14.13
C THR A 30 15.57 15.25 -14.38
N GLY A 31 14.90 14.76 -13.33
CA GLY A 31 13.63 14.05 -13.44
C GLY A 31 13.79 12.58 -13.81
N ARG A 32 15.02 12.04 -13.87
CA ARG A 32 15.23 10.61 -14.15
C ARG A 32 14.80 9.79 -12.93
N PRO A 33 13.92 8.79 -13.12
CA PRO A 33 13.50 7.93 -12.01
C PRO A 33 14.66 7.05 -11.52
N SER A 34 14.78 6.91 -10.20
CA SER A 34 15.68 5.94 -9.57
C SER A 34 15.28 4.53 -9.98
N ALA A 35 16.25 3.62 -10.12
CA ALA A 35 15.97 2.21 -10.37
C ALA A 35 15.30 1.51 -9.17
N ILE A 36 15.35 2.11 -7.98
CA ILE A 36 14.85 1.51 -6.74
C ILE A 36 13.49 2.12 -6.37
N THR A 37 12.45 1.29 -6.41
CA THR A 37 11.12 1.63 -5.91
C THR A 37 11.01 1.33 -4.42
N ARG A 38 10.45 2.27 -3.66
CA ARG A 38 10.16 2.13 -2.22
C ARG A 38 8.68 1.81 -2.03
N GLY A 39 8.38 0.88 -1.14
CA GLY A 39 7.01 0.46 -0.83
C GLY A 39 6.98 -0.48 0.37
N GLY A 40 5.86 -1.18 0.56
CA GLY A 40 5.71 -2.22 1.59
C GLY A 40 5.00 -1.78 2.86
N LYS A 41 4.64 -0.50 2.98
CA LYS A 41 3.76 -0.01 4.06
C LYS A 41 2.31 -0.02 3.60
N ILE A 42 1.45 -0.64 4.40
CA ILE A 42 0.01 -0.69 4.21
C ILE A 42 -0.62 -0.14 5.50
N ASN A 43 -1.48 0.86 5.38
CA ASN A 43 -2.28 1.38 6.49
C ASN A 43 -3.69 0.81 6.37
N ILE A 44 -4.21 0.18 7.42
CA ILE A 44 -5.51 -0.50 7.42
C ILE A 44 -6.27 -0.05 8.66
N THR A 45 -7.57 0.23 8.51
CA THR A 45 -8.54 0.46 9.61
C THR A 45 -9.71 -0.50 9.48
#